data_AF-A0A947NF89-F1
#
_entry.id   AF-A0A947NF89-F1
#
_cell.length_a   1.000
_cell.length_b   1.000
_cell.length_c   1.000
_cell.angle_alpha   90.00
_cell.angle_beta   90.00
_cell.angle_gamma   90.00
#
_symmetry.space_group_name_H-M   'P 1'
#
loop_
_entity.id
_entity.type
_entity.pdbx_description
1 polymer ?
#
loop_
_entity_poly.entity_id
_entity_poly.type
_entity_poly.pdbx_seq_one_letter_code
_entity_poly.pdbx_strand_id
1 'polypeptide(L)'
;MKVRDIAPFGVRMPAELKDRLDREAKINGRSLNSEVVSRLQKSLDGQSHVMTNGYTEQEINRYVATHPLSDTERQMVNVFRKMPPEKQLALLSLFK
;
A
#
# COMPACT_ATOMS: atom_id res chain seq x y z
N MET A 1 -25.10 -1.49 2.10
CA MET A 1 -25.59 -0.38 1.25
C MET A 1 -25.62 -0.88 -0.19
N LYS A 2 -26.76 -0.83 -0.89
CA LYS A 2 -26.79 -1.25 -2.30
C LYS A 2 -26.18 -0.12 -3.14
N VAL A 3 -25.35 -0.47 -4.13
CA VAL A 3 -24.67 0.49 -5.02
C VAL A 3 -25.66 1.45 -5.72
N ARG A 4 -26.93 1.04 -5.85
CA ARG A 4 -28.03 1.83 -6.45
C ARG A 4 -28.48 3.02 -5.59
N ASP A 5 -28.14 3.06 -4.31
CA ASP A 5 -28.59 4.10 -3.37
C ASP A 5 -27.55 5.25 -3.24
N ILE A 6 -26.45 5.20 -3.98
CA ILE A 6 -25.38 6.21 -3.94
C ILE A 6 -25.71 7.30 -4.95
N ALA A 7 -25.85 8.55 -4.46
CA ALA A 7 -26.07 9.70 -5.33
C ALA A 7 -24.91 9.86 -6.34
N PRO A 8 -25.18 10.09 -7.63
CA PRO A 8 -24.13 10.30 -8.63
C PRO A 8 -23.23 11.48 -8.27
N PHE A 9 -21.91 11.28 -8.32
CA PHE A 9 -20.93 12.34 -8.12
C PHE A 9 -20.50 12.93 -9.47
N GLY A 10 -20.79 14.22 -9.69
CA GLY A 10 -20.45 14.92 -10.93
C GLY A 10 -18.98 15.35 -10.96
N VAL A 11 -18.13 14.60 -11.66
CA VAL A 11 -16.71 14.95 -11.85
C VAL A 11 -16.53 15.80 -13.11
N ARG A 12 -15.90 16.97 -12.98
CA ARG A 12 -15.43 17.75 -14.14
C ARG A 12 -14.05 17.25 -14.55
N MET A 13 -13.91 16.82 -15.80
CA MET A 13 -12.64 16.32 -16.33
C MET A 13 -12.43 16.77 -17.78
N PRO A 14 -11.17 16.97 -18.21
CA PRO A 14 -10.85 17.22 -19.62
C PRO A 14 -11.35 16.09 -20.52
N ALA A 15 -11.75 16.42 -21.76
CA ALA A 15 -12.30 15.45 -22.72
C ALA A 15 -11.31 14.30 -23.00
N GLU A 16 -10.04 14.62 -23.21
CA GLU A 16 -8.99 13.62 -23.47
C GLU A 16 -8.85 12.61 -22.32
N LEU A 17 -8.94 13.08 -21.06
CA LEU A 17 -8.85 12.20 -19.89
C LEU A 17 -10.07 11.27 -19.82
N LYS A 18 -11.26 11.79 -20.11
CA LYS A 18 -12.49 10.99 -20.15
C LYS A 18 -12.40 9.90 -21.22
N ASP A 19 -11.91 10.22 -22.41
CA ASP A 19 -11.79 9.27 -23.52
C ASP A 19 -10.75 8.19 -23.23
N ARG A 20 -9.64 8.56 -22.58
CA ARG A 20 -8.66 7.58 -22.08
C ARG A 20 -9.29 6.65 -21.04
N LEU A 21 -10.01 7.18 -20.06
CA LEU A 21 -10.67 6.36 -19.04
C LEU A 21 -11.76 5.45 -19.62
N ASP A 22 -12.49 5.90 -20.64
CA ASP A 22 -13.51 5.08 -21.31
C ASP A 22 -12.90 3.89 -22.05
N ARG A 23 -11.79 4.10 -22.76
CA ARG A 23 -11.04 3.01 -23.41
C ARG A 23 -10.54 1.98 -22.40
N GLU A 24 -9.93 2.45 -21.31
CA GLU A 24 -9.40 1.60 -20.26
C GLU A 24 -10.51 0.81 -19.54
N ALA A 25 -11.66 1.44 -19.29
CA ALA A 25 -12.82 0.79 -18.71
C ALA A 25 -13.32 -0.36 -19.60
N LYS A 26 -13.40 -0.14 -20.92
CA LYS A 26 -13.77 -1.18 -21.90
C LYS A 26 -12.77 -2.33 -21.92
N ILE A 27 -11.47 -2.04 -21.94
CA ILE A 27 -10.41 -3.07 -21.90
C ILE A 27 -10.54 -3.91 -20.62
N ASN A 28 -10.84 -3.27 -19.49
CA ASN A 28 -10.97 -3.92 -18.20
C ASN A 28 -12.34 -4.57 -17.96
N GLY A 29 -13.28 -4.50 -18.91
CA GLY A 29 -14.64 -5.01 -18.75
C GLY A 29 -15.44 -4.32 -17.64
N ARG A 30 -15.15 -3.04 -17.36
CA ARG A 30 -15.77 -2.23 -16.30
C ARG A 30 -16.60 -1.09 -16.89
N SER A 31 -17.59 -0.62 -16.12
CA SER A 31 -18.19 0.69 -16.41
C SER A 31 -17.17 1.80 -16.17
N LEU A 32 -17.32 2.94 -16.85
CA LEU A 32 -16.48 4.11 -16.62
C LEU A 32 -16.44 4.50 -15.13
N ASN A 33 -17.60 4.47 -14.46
CA ASN A 33 -17.69 4.77 -13.02
C ASN A 33 -16.89 3.75 -12.18
N SER A 34 -17.02 2.46 -12.48
CA SER A 34 -16.28 1.40 -11.77
C SER A 34 -14.76 1.50 -11.98
N GLU A 35 -14.31 1.90 -13.16
CA GLU A 35 -12.89 2.13 -13.44
C GLU A 35 -12.35 3.35 -12.67
N VAL A 36 -13.10 4.46 -12.65
CA VAL A 36 -12.74 5.65 -11.87
C VAL A 36 -12.64 5.33 -10.39
N VAL A 37 -13.66 4.66 -9.83
CA VAL A 37 -13.65 4.23 -8.42
C VAL A 37 -12.47 3.31 -8.15
N SER A 38 -12.20 2.32 -9.02
CA SER A 38 -11.07 1.40 -8.83
C SER A 38 -9.72 2.13 -8.84
N ARG A 39 -9.52 3.11 -9.72
CA ARG A 39 -8.29 3.92 -9.75
C ARG A 39 -8.13 4.79 -8.52
N LEU A 40 -9.21 5.43 -8.07
CA LEU A 40 -9.20 6.23 -6.84
C LEU A 40 -8.90 5.35 -5.63
N GLN A 41 -9.58 4.21 -5.51
CA GLN A 41 -9.34 3.24 -4.45
C GLN A 41 -7.87 2.80 -4.45
N LYS A 42 -7.32 2.38 -5.61
CA LYS A 42 -5.90 2.01 -5.73
C LYS A 42 -4.95 3.16 -5.39
N SER A 43 -5.30 4.41 -5.70
CA SER A 43 -4.47 5.56 -5.36
C SER A 43 -4.41 5.80 -3.86
N LEU A 44 -5.50 5.53 -3.14
CA LEU A 44 -5.60 5.68 -1.69
C LEU A 44 -5.03 4.45 -0.95
N ASP A 45 -5.29 3.25 -1.47
CA ASP A 45 -4.77 1.99 -0.94
C ASP A 45 -3.25 1.87 -1.21
N GLY A 46 -2.75 2.37 -2.34
CA GLY A 46 -1.31 2.44 -2.63
C GLY A 46 -0.56 3.51 -1.82
N GLN A 47 -1.27 4.48 -1.24
CA GLN A 47 -0.74 5.37 -0.20
C GLN A 47 -0.77 4.71 1.18
N SER A 48 -1.49 3.59 1.33
CA SER A 48 -1.43 2.74 2.51
C SER A 48 -0.17 1.89 2.42
N HIS A 49 0.99 2.54 2.54
CA HIS A 49 2.25 1.85 2.74
C HIS A 49 2.08 0.78 3.79
N VAL A 50 2.54 -0.42 3.44
CA VAL A 50 2.70 -1.61 4.26
C VAL A 50 2.81 -1.25 5.75
N MET A 51 1.67 -1.28 6.43
CA MET A 51 1.58 -1.11 7.87
C MET A 51 2.04 -2.40 8.54
N THR A 52 3.34 -2.58 8.72
CA THR A 52 3.82 -3.39 9.85
C THR A 52 4.03 -2.43 11.01
N ASN A 53 3.12 -2.45 11.99
CA ASN A 53 3.13 -1.66 13.22
C ASN A 53 2.73 -0.17 13.16
N GLY A 54 1.95 0.26 12.15
CA GLY A 54 1.30 1.59 12.20
C GLY A 54 2.22 2.80 11.94
N TYR A 55 3.43 2.56 11.42
CA TYR A 55 4.32 3.60 10.94
C TYR A 55 4.22 3.70 9.41
N THR A 56 4.14 4.92 8.89
CA THR A 56 4.31 5.20 7.46
C THR A 56 5.77 4.98 7.05
N GLU A 57 6.07 4.71 5.77
CA GLU A 57 7.48 4.60 5.33
C GLU A 57 8.26 5.89 5.58
N GLN A 58 7.61 7.05 5.55
CA GLN A 58 8.24 8.31 5.89
C GLN A 58 8.67 8.35 7.36
N GLU A 59 7.86 7.82 8.26
CA GLU A 59 8.18 7.69 9.68
C GLU A 59 9.26 6.63 9.94
N ILE A 60 9.20 5.48 9.26
CA ILE A 60 10.25 4.44 9.34
C ILE A 60 11.59 5.02 8.87
N ASN A 61 11.61 5.70 7.72
CA ASN A 61 12.82 6.31 7.18
C ASN A 61 13.36 7.41 8.10
N ARG A 62 12.48 8.24 8.68
CA ARG A 62 12.87 9.25 9.67
C ARG A 62 13.45 8.60 10.93
N TYR A 63 12.84 7.53 11.41
CA TYR A 63 13.31 6.80 12.59
C TYR A 63 14.70 6.19 12.34
N VAL A 64 14.88 5.48 11.23
CA VAL A 64 16.19 4.90 10.83
C VAL A 64 17.26 5.97 10.64
N ALA A 65 16.90 7.15 10.11
CA ALA A 65 17.84 8.26 9.91
C ALA A 65 18.25 8.95 11.22
N THR A 66 17.34 9.04 12.19
CA THR A 66 17.58 9.74 13.48
C THR A 66 18.11 8.81 14.57
N HIS A 67 17.88 7.51 14.44
CA HIS A 67 18.31 6.47 15.37
C HIS A 67 19.09 5.41 14.61
N PRO A 68 20.39 5.65 14.32
CA PRO A 68 21.22 4.66 13.67
C PRO A 68 21.31 3.41 14.56
N LEU A 69 21.16 2.24 13.94
CA LEU A 69 21.27 0.96 14.64
C LEU A 69 22.58 0.91 15.44
N SER A 70 22.46 0.64 16.73
CA SER A 70 23.57 0.31 17.62
C SER A 70 24.31 -0.94 17.14
N ASP A 71 25.53 -1.14 17.64
CA ASP A 71 26.36 -2.28 17.23
C ASP A 71 25.69 -3.62 17.54
N THR A 72 24.97 -3.71 18.66
CA THR A 72 24.22 -4.90 19.06
C THR A 72 23.02 -5.16 18.14
N GLU A 73 22.28 -4.13 17.74
CA GLU A 73 21.17 -4.26 16.79
C GLU A 73 21.66 -4.70 15.40
N ARG A 74 22.79 -4.16 14.93
CA ARG A 74 23.41 -4.58 13.66
C ARG A 74 23.82 -6.05 13.69
N GLN A 75 24.37 -6.52 14.81
CA GLN A 75 24.69 -7.94 15.00
C GLN A 75 23.43 -8.81 14.94
N MET A 76 22.36 -8.41 15.63
CA MET A 76 21.09 -9.13 15.62
C MET A 76 20.52 -9.26 14.20
N VAL A 77 20.49 -8.15 13.44
CA VAL A 77 20.01 -8.14 12.05
C VAL A 77 20.87 -9.05 11.16
N ASN A 78 22.19 -9.01 11.33
CA ASN A 78 23.10 -9.87 10.56
C ASN A 78 22.91 -11.36 10.86
N VAL A 79 22.68 -11.71 12.13
CA VAL A 79 22.37 -13.09 12.52
C VAL A 79 21.03 -13.52 11.92
N PHE A 80 20.00 -12.68 12.03
CA PHE A 80 18.68 -12.94 11.46
C PHE A 80 18.72 -13.22 9.96
N ARG A 81 19.41 -12.38 9.18
CA ARG A 81 19.53 -12.53 7.73
C ARG A 81 20.28 -13.79 7.28
N LYS A 82 21.13 -14.35 8.13
CA LYS A 82 21.90 -15.58 7.84
C LYS A 82 21.15 -16.86 8.22
N MET A 83 20.04 -16.76 8.94
CA MET A 83 19.27 -17.93 9.38
C MET A 83 18.28 -18.41 8.32
N PRO A 84 18.03 -19.72 8.22
CA PRO A 84 16.93 -20.28 7.44
C PRO A 84 15.56 -19.72 7.86
N PRO A 85 14.57 -19.66 6.96
CA PRO A 85 13.23 -19.12 7.25
C PRO A 85 12.56 -19.74 8.49
N GLU A 86 12.79 -21.02 8.75
CA GLU A 86 12.21 -21.74 9.90
C GLU A 86 12.74 -21.18 11.22
N LYS A 87 14.04 -20.88 11.28
CA LYS A 87 14.68 -20.28 12.47
C LYS A 87 14.30 -18.82 12.65
N GLN A 88 14.10 -18.08 11.56
CA GLN A 88 13.59 -16.72 11.62
C GLN A 88 12.18 -16.67 12.21
N LEU A 89 11.28 -17.57 11.77
CA LEU A 89 9.92 -17.67 12.30
C LEU A 89 9.90 -18.10 13.77
N ALA A 90 10.76 -19.04 14.16
CA ALA A 90 10.91 -19.43 15.56
C ALA A 90 11.38 -18.25 16.44
N LEU A 91 12.35 -17.45 15.96
CA LEU A 91 12.78 -16.25 16.67
C LEU A 91 11.65 -15.23 16.81
N LEU A 92 10.87 -15.02 15.75
CA LEU A 92 9.73 -14.11 15.79
C LEU A 92 8.62 -14.59 16.73
N SER A 93 8.43 -15.91 16.89
CA SER A 93 7.46 -16.46 17.84
C SER A 93 7.84 -16.28 19.31
N LEU A 94 9.13 -16.02 19.63
CA LEU A 94 9.56 -15.74 21.00
C LEU A 94 9.14 -14.35 21.50
N PHE A 95 8.79 -13.44 20.58
CA PHE A 95 8.41 -12.06 20.88
C PHE A 95 6.90 -11.78 20.77
N LYS A 96 6.09 -12.81 20.48
CA LYS A 96 4.61 -12.75 20.51
C LYS A 96 4.08 -13.36 21.80
#